data_AF-A0A485KRK7-F1
#
_entry.id   AF-A0A485KRK7-F1
#
_cell.length_a   1.000
_cell.length_b   1.000
_cell.length_c   1.000
_cell.angle_alpha   90.00
_cell.angle_beta   90.00
_cell.angle_gamma   90.00
#
_symmetry.space_group_name_H-M   'P 1'
#
loop_
_entity.id
_entity.type
_entity.pdbx_description
1 polymer ?
#
loop_
_entity_poly.entity_id
_entity_poly.type
_entity_poly.pdbx_seq_one_letter_code
_entity_poly.pdbx_strand_id
1 'polypeptide(L)' 'MSNASTPAKLRLRNEKHLNNITKRGKVPTSARVTHEEGYKVGPVLMGFLFFLVVGSAILEVLRGSQFGGL' A
#
# COMPACT_ATOMS: atom_id res chain seq x y z
N MET A 1 16.19 -39.75 -19.24
CA MET A 1 15.92 -40.38 -20.55
C MET A 1 15.12 -39.39 -21.41
N SER A 2 15.77 -38.63 -22.30
CA SER A 2 15.10 -37.72 -23.23
C SER A 2 14.54 -38.52 -24.40
N ASN A 3 13.23 -38.76 -24.43
CA ASN A 3 12.60 -39.47 -25.54
C ASN A 3 12.69 -38.58 -26.81
N ALA A 4 13.51 -38.96 -27.79
CA ALA A 4 13.83 -38.13 -28.96
C ALA A 4 12.66 -37.99 -29.95
N SER A 5 11.57 -38.75 -29.76
CA SER A 5 10.38 -38.77 -30.61
C SER A 5 9.39 -37.62 -30.39
N THR A 6 9.52 -36.86 -29.30
CA THR A 6 8.63 -35.72 -29.03
C THR A 6 9.14 -34.48 -29.77
N PRO A 7 8.36 -33.89 -30.69
CA PRO A 7 8.82 -32.74 -31.48
C PRO A 7 9.17 -31.57 -30.57
N ALA A 8 10.19 -30.80 -30.97
CA ALA A 8 10.76 -29.71 -30.16
C ALA A 8 9.71 -28.71 -29.64
N LYS A 9 8.67 -28.43 -30.44
CA LYS A 9 7.55 -27.56 -30.05
C LYS A 9 6.74 -28.11 -28.86
N LEU A 10 6.57 -29.43 -28.78
CA LEU A 10 5.86 -30.07 -27.68
C LEU A 10 6.66 -30.00 -26.37
N ARG A 11 7.99 -30.15 -26.44
CA ARG A 11 8.88 -30.02 -25.28
C ARG A 11 8.82 -28.62 -24.68
N LEU A 12 8.97 -27.60 -25.51
CA LEU A 12 8.90 -26.19 -25.10
C LEU A 12 7.54 -25.85 -24.46
N ARG A 13 6.45 -26.42 -24.98
CA ARG A 13 5.10 -26.21 -24.42
C ARG A 13 4.93 -26.90 -23.07
N ASN A 14 5.51 -28.08 -22.89
CA ASN A 14 5.49 -28.80 -21.62
C ASN A 14 6.33 -28.08 -20.56
N GLU A 15 7.52 -27.60 -20.91
CA GLU A 15 8.38 -26.81 -20.02
C GLU A 15 7.66 -25.54 -19.51
N LYS A 16 6.98 -24.80 -20.40
CA LYS A 16 6.18 -23.63 -20.02
C LYS A 16 4.99 -23.99 -19.12
N HIS A 17 4.33 -25.12 -19.37
CA HIS A 17 3.24 -25.60 -18.51
C HIS A 17 3.78 -25.97 -17.12
N LEU A 18 4.84 -26.77 -17.05
CA LEU A 18 5.49 -27.22 -15.81
C LEU A 18 5.90 -26.05 -14.92
N ASN A 19 6.44 -24.98 -15.49
CA ASN A 19 6.85 -23.78 -14.74
C ASN A 19 5.69 -22.97 -14.13
N ASN A 20 4.46 -23.20 -14.58
CA ASN A 20 3.27 -22.50 -14.11
C ASN A 20 2.32 -23.39 -13.29
N ILE A 21 2.57 -24.71 -13.19
CA ILE A 21 1.72 -25.62 -12.40
C ILE A 21 1.70 -25.27 -10.91
N THR A 22 2.84 -24.84 -10.35
CA THR A 22 2.97 -24.42 -8.95
C THR A 22 2.46 -23.00 -8.68
N LYS A 23 2.16 -22.24 -9.73
CA LYS A 23 1.53 -20.91 -9.64
C LYS A 23 0.00 -21.02 -9.61
N ARG A 24 -0.56 -22.19 -9.95
CA ARG A 24 -1.99 -22.48 -9.83
C ARG A 24 -2.37 -22.46 -8.34
N GLY A 25 -3.17 -21.48 -7.93
CA GLY A 25 -3.57 -21.29 -6.53
C GLY A 25 -2.73 -20.30 -5.73
N LYS A 26 -1.59 -19.82 -6.24
CA LYS A 26 -0.89 -18.64 -5.71
C LYS A 26 -1.41 -17.35 -6.34
N VAL A 27 -2.73 -17.20 -6.39
CA VAL A 27 -3.29 -15.85 -6.50
C VAL A 27 -3.06 -15.23 -5.13
N PRO A 28 -2.35 -14.10 -4.99
CA PRO A 28 -2.24 -13.44 -3.70
C PRO A 28 -3.66 -13.12 -3.21
N THR A 29 -4.13 -13.90 -2.23
CA THR A 29 -5.42 -13.72 -1.54
C THR A 29 -5.31 -12.55 -0.57
N SER A 30 -4.72 -11.43 -0.97
CA SER A 30 -5.04 -10.12 -0.46
C SER A 30 -4.31 -9.10 -1.33
N ALA A 31 -5.07 -8.14 -1.87
CA ALA A 31 -4.53 -6.84 -2.24
C ALA A 31 -4.39 -5.93 -1.00
N ARG A 32 -4.39 -6.52 0.20
CA ARG A 32 -4.43 -5.82 1.47
C ARG A 32 -3.43 -6.50 2.38
N VAL A 33 -2.24 -5.91 2.40
CA VAL A 33 -1.46 -5.85 3.62
C VAL A 33 -2.46 -5.58 4.75
N THR A 34 -2.57 -6.53 5.66
CA THR A 34 -3.38 -6.47 6.87
C THR A 34 -3.05 -5.19 7.65
N HIS A 35 -3.75 -4.11 7.34
CA HIS A 35 -3.80 -2.86 8.09
C HIS A 35 -5.25 -2.65 8.57
N GLU A 36 -5.92 -3.74 8.94
CA GLU A 36 -7.36 -3.73 9.24
C GLU A 36 -7.67 -3.23 10.66
N GLU A 37 -6.68 -2.95 11.52
CA GLU A 37 -6.94 -2.49 12.91
C GLU A 37 -6.34 -1.12 13.25
N GLY A 38 -5.62 -0.49 12.31
CA GLY A 38 -5.04 0.83 12.50
C GLY A 38 -5.79 1.88 11.70
N TYR A 39 -6.12 3.02 12.32
CA TYR A 39 -6.75 4.17 11.64
C TYR A 39 -6.09 4.42 10.28
N LYS A 40 -6.91 4.51 9.22
CA LYS A 40 -6.49 4.78 7.82
C LYS A 40 -5.97 6.21 7.61
N VAL A 41 -5.38 6.82 8.62
CA VAL A 41 -4.80 8.15 8.58
C VAL A 41 -3.29 7.99 8.64
N GLY A 42 -2.62 8.47 7.60
CA GLY A 42 -1.16 8.43 7.55
C GLY A 42 -0.55 9.34 8.61
N PRO A 43 0.68 9.06 9.09
CA PRO A 43 1.40 9.92 10.03
C PRO A 43 1.48 11.38 9.57
N VAL A 44 1.62 11.60 8.25
CA VAL A 44 1.64 12.94 7.63
C VAL A 44 0.32 13.68 7.83
N LEU A 45 -0.83 13.01 7.60
CA LEU A 45 -2.14 13.62 7.76
C LEU A 45 -2.43 13.92 9.24
N MET A 46 -2.03 13.02 10.14
CA MET A 46 -2.14 13.26 11.58
C MET A 46 -1.32 14.48 12.02
N GLY A 47 -0.06 14.57 11.59
CA GLY A 47 0.78 15.74 11.89
C GLY A 47 0.22 17.04 11.34
N PHE A 48 -0.29 17.02 10.11
CA PHE A 48 -0.94 18.18 9.49
C PHE A 48 -2.21 18.61 10.24
N LEU A 49 -3.04 17.65 10.67
CA LEU A 49 -4.25 17.94 11.44
C LEU A 49 -3.92 18.62 12.78
N PHE A 50 -2.94 18.09 13.53
CA PHE A 50 -2.52 18.70 14.80
C PHE A 50 -1.90 20.08 14.60
N PHE A 51 -1.07 20.26 13.57
CA PHE A 51 -0.46 21.55 13.25
C PHE A 51 -1.52 22.61 12.93
N LEU A 52 -2.54 22.28 12.14
CA LEU A 52 -3.62 23.21 11.83
C LEU A 52 -4.45 23.56 13.06
N VAL A 53 -4.82 22.56 13.88
CA VAL A 53 -5.66 22.76 15.08
C VAL A 53 -4.93 23.57 16.15
N VAL A 54 -3.69 23.22 16.47
CA VAL A 54 -2.91 23.96 17.48
C VAL A 54 -2.44 25.32 16.93
N GLY A 55 -2.04 25.35 15.66
CA GLY A 55 -1.58 26.57 14.99
C GLY A 55 -2.68 27.64 14.88
N SER A 56 -3.93 27.25 14.65
CA SER A 56 -5.04 28.21 14.61
C SER A 56 -5.29 28.86 15.97
N ALA A 57 -5.27 28.07 17.05
CA ALA A 57 -5.47 28.57 18.41
C ALA A 57 -4.38 29.56 18.83
N ILE A 58 -3.12 29.31 18.46
CA ILE A 58 -2.01 30.24 18.73
C ILE A 58 -2.24 31.58 18.03
N LEU A 59 -2.62 31.55 16.74
CA LEU A 59 -2.90 32.77 15.97
C LEU A 59 -4.13 33.51 16.50
N GLU A 60 -5.13 32.80 16.99
CA GLU A 60 -6.32 33.37 17.63
C GLU A 60 -5.97 34.12 18.92
N VAL A 61 -5.16 33.53 19.80
CA VAL A 61 -4.69 34.20 21.03
C VAL A 61 -3.85 35.43 20.72
N LEU A 62 -2.94 35.33 19.73
CA LEU A 62 -2.12 36.48 19.33
C LEU A 62 -2.98 37.63 18.80
N ARG A 63 -3.95 37.35 17.91
CA ARG A 63 -4.90 38.37 17.43
C ARG A 63 -5.76 38.91 18.57
N GLY A 64 -6.27 38.05 19.44
CA GLY A 64 -7.08 38.44 20.60
C GLY A 64 -6.34 39.39 21.54
N SER A 65 -5.05 39.14 21.81
CA SER A 65 -4.22 40.02 22.62
C SER A 65 -3.90 41.37 21.96
N GLN A 66 -3.81 41.42 20.62
CA GLN A 66 -3.60 42.66 19.87
C GLN A 66 -4.86 43.52 19.79
N PHE A 67 -6.05 42.90 19.82
CA PHE A 67 -7.34 43.60 19.82
C PHE A 67 -7.86 43.97 21.22
N GLY A 68 -7.34 43.38 22.31
CA GLY A 68 -7.74 43.69 23.68
C GLY A 68 -6.99 44.85 24.35
N GLY A 69 -6.18 45.60 23.60
CA GLY A 69 -5.34 46.70 24.10
C GLY A 69 -5.81 48.11 23.73
N LEU A 70 -7.07 48.28 23.28
CA LEU A 70 -7.72 49.57 23.03
C LEU A 70 -8.91 49.77 23.99
#